data_AF-A0A6N7P8R7-F1
#
_entry.id   AF-A0A6N7P8R7-F1
#
_cell.length_a   1.000
_cell.length_b   1.000
_cell.length_c   1.000
_cell.angle_alpha   90.00
_cell.angle_beta   90.00
_cell.angle_gamma   90.00
#
_symmetry.space_group_name_H-M   'P 1'
#
loop_
_entity.id
_entity.type
_entity.pdbx_description
1 polymer ?
#
loop_
_entity_poly.entity_id
_entity_poly.type
_entity_poly.pdbx_seq_one_letter_code
_entity_poly.pdbx_strand_id
1 'polypeptide(L)'
;MALFFEIWLNGEKLTTAGVSEDQYMLCAIVSGINDPDSGYNVALSVDAFQYSGKKNYRHSWPNRQLAIGDILDIKISENKIADEPASTREIRPTEKDLEYKRREYERLKQELTESGQI
;
A
#
# COMPACT_ATOMS: atom_id res chain seq x y z
N MET A 1 4.48 6.22 -17.02
CA MET A 1 5.62 5.34 -16.69
C MET A 1 5.18 4.43 -15.55
N ALA A 2 5.44 3.11 -15.63
CA ALA A 2 5.04 2.17 -14.60
C ALA A 2 6.25 1.72 -13.78
N LEU A 3 6.06 1.51 -12.48
CA LEU A 3 7.08 1.03 -11.54
C LEU A 3 6.73 -0.39 -11.12
N PHE A 4 7.72 -1.27 -11.05
CA PHE A 4 7.52 -2.67 -10.67
C PHE A 4 8.52 -3.07 -9.60
N PHE A 5 8.06 -3.85 -8.62
CA PHE A 5 8.88 -4.47 -7.60
C PHE A 5 8.84 -5.98 -7.76
N GLU A 6 10.02 -6.58 -7.89
CA GLU A 6 10.19 -8.01 -7.73
C GLU A 6 10.56 -8.31 -6.30
N ILE A 7 9.80 -9.21 -5.69
CA ILE A 7 9.89 -9.53 -4.28
C ILE A 7 10.22 -11.01 -4.16
N TRP A 8 11.30 -11.29 -3.45
CA TRP A 8 11.86 -12.63 -3.30
C TRP A 8 12.03 -12.96 -1.82
N LEU A 9 11.71 -14.19 -1.44
CA LEU A 9 11.86 -14.71 -0.09
C LEU A 9 12.71 -15.97 -0.14
N ASN A 10 13.81 -16.00 0.61
CA ASN A 10 14.74 -17.13 0.67
C ASN A 10 15.23 -17.60 -0.72
N GLY A 11 15.44 -16.65 -1.65
CA GLY A 11 15.87 -16.92 -3.01
C GLY A 11 14.76 -17.37 -3.97
N GLU A 12 13.51 -17.53 -3.51
CA GLU A 12 12.36 -17.84 -4.35
C GLU A 12 11.55 -16.57 -4.66
N LYS A 13 11.17 -16.39 -5.92
CA LYS A 13 10.35 -15.25 -6.34
C LYS A 13 8.94 -15.42 -5.79
N LEU A 14 8.51 -14.49 -4.94
CA LEU A 14 7.14 -14.46 -4.43
C LEU A 14 6.20 -13.79 -5.42
N THR A 15 6.55 -12.60 -5.91
CA THR A 15 5.71 -11.86 -6.85
C THR A 15 6.45 -10.73 -7.56
N THR A 16 5.90 -10.30 -8.69
CA THR A 16 6.11 -9.00 -9.32
C THR A 16 4.89 -8.12 -9.05
N ALA A 17 5.01 -7.14 -8.17
CA ALA A 17 3.96 -6.15 -7.96
C ALA A 17 4.25 -4.91 -8.81
N GLY A 18 3.22 -4.31 -9.41
CA GLY A 18 3.40 -3.15 -10.30
C GLY A 18 2.35 -2.07 -10.09
N VAL A 19 2.73 -0.85 -10.45
CA VAL A 19 1.91 0.36 -10.42
C VAL A 19 1.87 0.95 -11.82
N SER A 20 0.69 0.97 -12.44
CA SER A 20 0.44 1.72 -13.69
C SER A 20 0.20 3.21 -13.40
N GLU A 21 0.04 4.03 -14.44
CA GLU A 21 -0.18 5.48 -14.30
C GLU A 21 -1.42 5.86 -13.47
N ASP A 22 -2.39 4.94 -13.34
CA ASP A 22 -3.62 5.13 -12.56
C ASP A 22 -3.50 4.65 -11.10
N GLN A 23 -2.37 4.07 -10.73
CA GLN A 23 -2.09 3.56 -9.39
C GLN A 23 -1.08 4.49 -8.71
N TYR A 24 -1.45 5.00 -7.54
CA TYR A 24 -0.74 6.15 -6.94
C TYR A 24 0.35 5.72 -5.94
N MET A 25 0.29 4.47 -5.47
CA MET A 25 1.19 3.96 -4.45
C MET A 25 1.31 2.44 -4.53
N LEU A 26 2.53 1.94 -4.50
CA LEU A 26 2.87 0.54 -4.26
C LEU A 26 3.80 0.47 -3.06
N CYS A 27 3.50 -0.44 -2.13
CA CYS A 27 4.25 -0.63 -0.90
C CYS A 27 4.55 -2.12 -0.69
N ALA A 28 5.79 -2.40 -0.30
CA ALA A 28 6.18 -3.66 0.32
C ALA A 28 6.64 -3.33 1.74
N ILE A 29 5.96 -3.85 2.76
CA ILE A 29 6.16 -3.51 4.16
C ILE A 29 6.48 -4.79 4.92
N VAL A 30 7.57 -4.76 5.69
CA VAL A 30 7.84 -5.76 6.73
C VAL A 30 7.39 -5.18 8.06
N SER A 31 6.44 -5.85 8.72
CA SER A 31 5.97 -5.50 10.06
C SER A 31 6.46 -6.52 11.08
N GLY A 32 6.78 -6.04 12.28
CA GLY A 32 7.15 -6.86 13.42
C GLY A 32 6.37 -6.41 14.64
N ILE A 33 5.65 -7.32 15.28
CA ILE A 33 4.86 -7.09 16.49
C ILE A 33 5.40 -8.02 17.57
N ASN A 34 5.65 -7.48 18.76
CA ASN A 34 5.96 -8.28 19.95
C ASN A 34 4.75 -8.20 20.88
N ASP A 35 3.92 -9.23 20.84
CA ASP A 35 2.71 -9.33 21.65
C ASP A 35 2.99 -10.15 22.92
N PRO A 36 2.58 -9.70 24.11
CA PRO A 36 2.87 -10.41 25.37
C PRO A 36 2.29 -11.84 25.43
N ASP A 37 1.17 -12.09 24.76
CA ASP A 37 0.45 -13.37 24.85
C ASP A 37 0.84 -14.32 23.71
N SER A 38 1.17 -13.78 22.54
CA SER A 38 1.47 -14.54 21.32
C SER A 38 2.91 -14.44 20.81
N GLY A 39 3.75 -13.63 21.46
CA GLY A 39 5.17 -13.48 21.16
C GLY A 39 5.46 -12.63 19.92
N TYR A 40 6.60 -12.90 19.28
CA TYR A 40 7.03 -12.18 18.08
C TYR A 40 6.27 -12.66 16.84
N ASN A 41 5.65 -11.72 16.14
CA ASN A 41 5.00 -11.93 14.85
C ASN A 41 5.64 -10.99 13.82
N VAL A 42 6.27 -11.56 12.80
CA VAL A 42 6.87 -10.81 11.68
C VAL A 42 6.14 -11.15 10.39
N ALA A 43 5.71 -10.17 9.62
CA ALA A 43 4.96 -10.38 8.38
C ALA A 43 5.43 -9.46 7.25
N LEU A 44 5.33 -9.94 6.02
CA LEU A 44 5.45 -9.18 4.79
C LEU A 44 4.07 -8.90 4.22
N SER A 45 3.81 -7.64 3.90
CA SER A 45 2.65 -7.24 3.09
C SER A 45 3.07 -6.50 1.83
N VAL A 46 2.42 -6.84 0.71
CA VAL A 46 2.66 -6.22 -0.59
C VAL A 46 1.34 -5.71 -1.15
N ASP A 47 1.21 -4.40 -1.20
CA ASP A 47 -0.06 -3.73 -1.46
C ASP A 47 0.10 -2.55 -2.40
N ALA A 48 -0.90 -2.32 -3.26
CA ALA A 48 -1.02 -1.11 -4.05
C ALA A 48 -2.37 -0.41 -3.81
N PHE A 49 -2.36 0.92 -3.89
CA PHE A 49 -3.55 1.75 -3.83
C PHE A 49 -3.82 2.41 -5.17
N GLN A 50 -5.02 2.16 -5.70
CA GLN A 50 -5.50 2.72 -6.96
C GLN A 50 -6.68 3.64 -6.71
N TYR A 51 -6.72 4.77 -7.40
CA TYR A 51 -7.91 5.62 -7.46
C TYR A 51 -8.42 5.70 -8.90
N SER A 52 -9.66 5.29 -9.13
CA SER A 52 -10.26 5.25 -10.47
C SER A 52 -10.97 6.55 -10.87
N GLY A 53 -10.73 7.66 -10.17
CA GLY A 53 -11.50 8.90 -10.33
C GLY A 53 -12.84 8.91 -9.57
N LYS A 54 -13.36 7.75 -9.16
CA LYS A 54 -14.60 7.65 -8.36
C LYS A 54 -14.45 6.82 -7.10
N LYS A 55 -13.59 5.80 -7.14
CA LYS A 55 -13.44 4.81 -6.08
C LYS A 55 -11.97 4.56 -5.80
N ASN A 56 -11.67 4.21 -4.55
CA ASN A 56 -10.35 3.76 -4.14
C ASN A 56 -10.35 2.23 -4.08
N TYR A 57 -9.28 1.61 -4.53
CA TYR A 57 -9.07 0.17 -4.47
C TYR A 57 -7.75 -0.13 -3.79
N ARG A 58 -7.73 -1.19 -2.99
CA ARG A 58 -6.51 -1.83 -2.50
C ARG A 58 -6.32 -3.12 -3.29
N HIS A 59 -5.17 -3.28 -3.89
CA HIS A 59 -4.71 -4.54 -4.47
C HIS A 59 -3.69 -5.13 -3.51
N SER A 60 -3.81 -6.41 -3.20
CA SER A 60 -2.88 -7.12 -2.33
C SER A 60 -2.34 -8.34 -3.05
N TRP A 61 -1.02 -8.45 -3.10
CA TRP A 61 -0.32 -9.66 -3.51
C TRP A 61 -0.17 -10.61 -2.30
N PRO A 62 0.30 -11.85 -2.49
CA PRO A 62 0.41 -12.80 -1.39
C PRO A 62 1.22 -12.25 -0.22
N ASN A 63 0.54 -12.06 0.92
CA ASN A 63 1.18 -11.72 2.18
C ASN A 63 1.81 -12.98 2.79
N ARG A 64 2.92 -12.82 3.51
CA ARG A 64 3.63 -13.95 4.13
C ARG A 64 3.93 -13.66 5.58
N GLN A 65 3.67 -14.65 6.43
CA GLN A 65 4.28 -14.71 7.75
C GLN A 65 5.77 -15.03 7.56
N LEU A 66 6.64 -14.28 8.22
CA LEU A 66 8.08 -14.45 8.19
C LEU A 66 8.57 -15.08 9.49
N ALA A 67 9.66 -15.83 9.39
CA ALA A 67 10.40 -16.39 10.50
C ALA A 67 11.75 -15.71 10.67
N ILE A 68 12.32 -15.81 11.88
CA ILE A 68 13.71 -15.37 12.11
C ILE A 68 14.64 -16.21 11.23
N GLY A 69 15.46 -15.52 10.44
CA GLY A 69 16.38 -16.14 9.48
C GLY A 69 15.91 -16.07 8.04
N ASP A 70 14.66 -15.68 7.79
CA ASP A 70 14.18 -15.41 6.43
C ASP A 70 14.92 -14.21 5.82
N ILE A 71 15.23 -14.32 4.53
CA ILE A 71 15.89 -13.28 3.73
C ILE A 71 14.89 -12.74 2.72
N LEU A 72 14.66 -11.43 2.77
CA LEU A 72 13.78 -10.71 1.86
C LEU A 72 14.62 -9.84 0.92
N ASP A 73 14.49 -10.08 -0.39
CA ASP A 73 15.07 -9.21 -1.42
C ASP A 73 13.96 -8.49 -2.18
N ILE A 74 14.07 -7.16 -2.26
CA ILE A 74 13.14 -6.31 -3.03
C ILE A 74 13.96 -5.59 -4.10
N LYS A 75 13.57 -5.76 -5.36
CA LYS A 75 14.25 -5.16 -6.51
C LYS A 75 13.28 -4.32 -7.30
N ILE A 76 13.71 -3.12 -7.72
CA ILE A 76 12.97 -2.34 -8.71
C ILE A 76 13.23 -3.01 -10.06
N SER A 77 12.16 -3.43 -10.74
CA SER A 77 12.22 -4.19 -11.98
C SER A 77 11.86 -3.31 -13.17
N GLU A 78 12.59 -3.51 -14.27
CA GLU A 78 12.24 -2.96 -15.59
C GLU A 78 11.14 -3.77 -16.29
N ASN A 79 10.80 -4.92 -15.72
CA ASN A 79 9.80 -5.83 -16.26
C ASN A 79 8.43 -5.16 -16.24
N LYS A 80 7.76 -5.09 -17.41
CA LYS A 80 6.57 -4.26 -17.61
C LYS A 80 5.25 -4.96 -17.25
N ILE A 81 5.32 -6.17 -16.72
CA ILE A 81 4.15 -7.00 -16.44
C ILE A 81 4.17 -7.36 -14.97
N ALA A 82 3.16 -6.89 -14.23
CA ALA A 82 2.91 -7.32 -12.87
C ALA A 82 2.16 -8.66 -12.87
N ASP A 83 2.38 -9.45 -11.83
CA ASP A 83 1.52 -10.59 -11.55
C ASP A 83 0.13 -10.07 -11.13
N GLU A 84 -0.90 -10.87 -11.36
CA GLU A 84 -2.24 -10.51 -10.87
C GLU A 84 -2.27 -10.48 -9.32
N PRO A 85 -2.91 -9.46 -8.72
CA PRO A 85 -3.02 -9.38 -7.28
C PRO A 85 -3.89 -10.53 -6.77
N ALA A 86 -3.47 -11.15 -5.66
CA ALA A 86 -4.23 -12.21 -5.00
C ALA A 86 -5.61 -11.73 -4.50
N SER A 87 -5.75 -10.44 -4.23
CA SER A 87 -7.05 -9.83 -3.94
C SER A 87 -7.12 -8.37 -4.37
N THR A 88 -8.35 -7.93 -4.70
CA THR A 88 -8.66 -6.53 -4.96
C THR A 88 -9.92 -6.16 -4.19
N ARG A 89 -9.86 -5.09 -3.41
CA ARG A 89 -10.99 -4.62 -2.58
C ARG A 89 -11.23 -3.12 -2.77
N GLU A 90 -12.48 -2.75 -2.96
CA GLU A 90 -12.92 -1.35 -2.87
C GLU A 90 -12.79 -0.84 -1.43
N ILE A 91 -12.08 0.27 -1.25
CA ILE A 91 -11.96 0.98 0.02
C ILE A 91 -13.12 1.97 0.10
N ARG A 92 -14.11 1.63 0.93
CA ARG A 92 -15.22 2.53 1.25
C ARG A 92 -14.81 3.41 2.43
N PRO A 93 -14.95 4.74 2.32
CA PRO A 93 -14.72 5.63 3.44
C PRO A 93 -15.64 5.27 4.61
N THR A 94 -15.08 5.26 5.82
CA THR A 94 -15.86 5.21 7.05
C THR A 94 -16.41 6.59 7.39
N GLU A 95 -17.39 6.68 8.29
CA GLU A 95 -17.88 7.96 8.80
C GLU A 95 -16.75 8.81 9.41
N LYS A 96 -15.82 8.18 10.13
CA LYS A 96 -14.64 8.86 10.69
C LYS A 96 -13.72 9.42 9.60
N ASP A 97 -13.53 8.71 8.49
CA ASP A 97 -12.74 9.21 7.36
C ASP A 97 -13.39 10.44 6.72
N LEU A 98 -14.72 10.42 6.61
CA LEU A 98 -15.48 11.55 6.07
C LEU A 98 -15.44 12.76 7.01
N GLU A 99 -15.53 12.53 8.32
CA GLU A 99 -15.41 13.60 9.33
C GLU A 99 -14.01 14.22 9.29
N TYR A 100 -12.96 13.39 9.26
CA TYR A 100 -11.58 13.87 9.13
C TYR A 100 -11.40 14.72 7.87
N LYS A 101 -11.87 14.25 6.72
CA LYS A 101 -11.81 15.01 5.46
C LYS A 101 -12.57 16.32 5.52
N ARG A 102 -13.72 16.36 6.20
CA ARG A 102 -14.49 17.60 6.40
C ARG A 102 -13.71 18.61 7.24
N ARG A 103 -13.06 18.17 8.32
CA ARG A 103 -12.23 19.05 9.16
C ARG A 103 -11.04 19.60 8.39
N GLU A 104 -10.35 18.77 7.63
CA GLU A 104 -9.24 19.22 6.77
C GLU A 104 -9.71 20.20 5.69
N TYR A 105 -10.88 19.98 5.10
CA TYR A 105 -11.46 20.91 4.15
C TYR A 105 -11.70 22.30 4.77
N GLU A 106 -12.31 22.38 5.95
CA GLU A 106 -12.54 23.67 6.62
C GLU A 106 -11.23 24.36 7.02
N ARG A 107 -10.23 23.60 7.50
CA ARG A 107 -8.89 24.14 7.79
C ARG A 107 -8.25 24.75 6.55
N LEU A 108 -8.21 24.00 5.45
CA LEU A 108 -7.61 24.47 4.18
C LEU A 108 -8.37 25.66 3.60
N LYS A 109 -9.71 25.67 3.69
CA LYS A 109 -10.52 26.81 3.25
C LYS A 109 -10.16 28.07 4.03
N GLN A 110 -10.02 27.97 5.35
CA GLN A 110 -9.62 29.10 6.18
C GLN A 110 -8.22 29.61 5.81
N GLU A 111 -7.24 28.72 5.67
CA GLU A 111 -5.87 29.08 5.26
C GLU A 111 -5.85 29.80 3.90
N LEU A 112 -6.63 29.31 2.95
CA LEU A 112 -6.70 29.90 1.63
C LEU A 112 -7.38 31.28 1.65
N THR A 113 -8.44 31.46 2.44
CA THR A 113 -9.08 32.78 2.64
C THR A 113 -8.15 33.76 3.32
N GLU A 114 -7.41 33.34 4.35
CA GLU A 114 -6.40 34.16 5.03
C GLU A 114 -5.24 34.54 4.08
N SER A 115 -4.91 33.67 3.12
CA SER A 115 -3.91 33.92 2.09
C SER A 115 -4.42 34.74 0.88
N GLY A 116 -5.72 35.08 0.84
CA GLY A 116 -6.35 35.84 -0.24
C GLY A 116 -6.48 35.10 -1.57
N GLN A 117 -6.37 33.77 -1.56
CA GLN A 117 -6.48 32.92 -2.75
C GLN A 117 -7.93 32.54 -3.09
N ILE A 118 -8.86 32.72 -2.14
CA ILE A 118 -10.33 32.59 -2.30
C ILE A 118 -11.05 33.51 -1.32
#